data_AF-A0A3D4EVE8-F1
#
_entry.id   AF-A0A3D4EVE8-F1
#
_cell.length_a   1.000
_cell.length_b   1.000
_cell.length_c   1.000
_cell.angle_alpha   90.00
_cell.angle_beta   90.00
_cell.angle_gamma   90.00
#
_symmetry.space_group_name_H-M   'P 1'
#
loop_
_entity.id
_entity.type
_entity.pdbx_description
1 polymer ?
#
loop_
_entity_poly.entity_id
_entity_poly.type
_entity_poly.pdbx_seq_one_letter_code
_entity_poly.pdbx_strand_id
1 'polypeptide(L)'
;MSQPTIIYTKTDEAPFLATQSLLPIIRAFTKSSGIRIETRDISLAGRIIAVFADRLPEPQRIGDHLAELGELAKTAEANIIKLPNISASVPQLVSTISELQEQ
;
A
#
# COMPACT_ATOMS: atom_id res chain seq x y z
N MET A 1 11.23 23.53 -4.53
CA MET A 1 11.50 22.22 -5.17
C MET A 1 10.71 21.18 -4.39
N SER A 2 9.99 20.27 -5.07
CA SER A 2 9.29 19.18 -4.39
C SER A 2 10.31 18.29 -3.68
N GLN A 3 9.97 17.82 -2.48
CA GLN A 3 10.84 16.95 -1.70
C GLN A 3 10.91 15.55 -2.37
N PRO A 4 12.11 15.01 -2.67
CA PRO A 4 12.24 13.67 -3.23
C PRO A 4 11.51 12.64 -2.36
N THR A 5 10.63 11.86 -2.97
CA THR A 5 9.74 10.94 -2.26
C THR A 5 9.91 9.53 -2.82
N ILE A 6 10.09 8.56 -1.93
CA ILE A 6 10.05 7.13 -2.25
C ILE A 6 8.72 6.57 -1.75
N ILE A 7 8.01 5.86 -2.61
CA ILE A 7 6.82 5.11 -2.23
C ILE A 7 7.20 3.69 -1.85
N TYR A 8 6.90 3.29 -0.63
CA TYR A 8 7.11 1.94 -0.11
C TYR A 8 5.77 1.20 -0.07
N THR A 9 5.63 0.13 -0.85
CA THR A 9 4.35 -0.59 -0.91
C THR A 9 4.10 -1.36 0.38
N LYS A 10 2.95 -1.12 1.03
CA LYS A 10 2.40 -1.98 2.07
C LYS A 10 1.64 -3.11 1.37
N THR A 11 2.06 -4.36 1.63
CA THR A 11 1.54 -5.55 0.95
C THR A 11 0.93 -6.53 1.95
N ASP A 12 1.12 -7.83 1.76
CA ASP A 12 0.43 -8.91 2.45
C ASP A 12 1.42 -9.80 3.22
N GLU A 13 0.90 -10.65 4.11
CA GLU A 13 1.61 -11.80 4.71
C GLU A 13 3.01 -11.48 5.26
N ALA A 14 4.04 -12.26 4.90
CA ALA A 14 5.38 -12.11 5.44
C ALA A 14 6.03 -10.75 5.08
N PRO A 15 5.96 -10.24 3.83
CA PRO A 15 6.44 -8.90 3.50
C PRO A 15 5.76 -7.77 4.31
N PHE A 16 4.48 -7.89 4.62
CA PHE A 16 3.79 -6.92 5.48
C PHE A 16 4.39 -6.89 6.89
N LEU A 17 4.62 -8.06 7.49
CA LEU A 17 5.24 -8.17 8.81
C LEU A 17 6.67 -7.62 8.81
N ALA A 18 7.47 -7.95 7.78
CA ALA A 18 8.82 -7.42 7.63
C ALA A 18 8.83 -5.88 7.50
N THR A 19 7.84 -5.32 6.81
CA THR A 19 7.68 -3.86 6.66
C THR A 19 7.50 -3.17 8.01
N GLN A 20 6.77 -3.76 8.96
CA GLN A 20 6.60 -3.19 10.30
C GLN A 20 7.92 -2.99 11.04
N SER A 21 8.90 -3.87 10.80
CA SER A 21 10.23 -3.78 11.39
C SER A 21 11.16 -2.84 10.60
N LEU A 22 11.21 -2.99 9.28
CA LEU A 22 12.21 -2.32 8.46
C LEU A 22 11.85 -0.87 8.09
N LEU A 23 10.57 -0.56 7.87
CA LEU A 23 10.14 0.76 7.42
C LEU A 23 10.51 1.90 8.40
N PRO A 24 10.36 1.74 9.73
CA PRO A 24 10.85 2.75 10.69
C PRO A 24 12.35 3.03 10.58
N ILE A 25 13.15 1.98 10.33
CA ILE A 25 14.60 2.10 10.16
C ILE A 25 14.91 2.88 8.88
N ILE A 26 14.29 2.53 7.75
CA ILE A 26 14.45 3.26 6.48
C ILE A 26 14.14 4.74 6.67
N ARG A 27 13.00 5.07 7.30
CA ARG A 27 12.59 6.46 7.59
C ARG A 27 13.62 7.22 8.43
N ALA A 28 14.21 6.57 9.45
CA ALA A 28 15.22 7.18 10.30
C ALA A 28 16.49 7.51 9.51
N PHE A 29 16.96 6.59 8.66
CA PHE A 29 18.17 6.78 7.85
C PHE A 29 17.99 7.81 6.74
N THR A 30 16.81 7.92 6.14
CA THR A 30 16.58 8.85 5.01
C THR A 30 16.28 10.29 5.45
N LYS A 31 15.99 10.51 6.74
CA LYS A 31 15.63 11.83 7.29
C LYS A 31 16.71 12.90 7.08
N SER A 32 17.98 12.55 7.26
CA SER A 32 19.11 13.47 7.11
C SER A 32 19.34 13.91 5.66
N SER A 33 18.88 13.11 4.69
CA SER A 33 19.04 13.37 3.26
C SER A 33 17.85 14.11 2.64
N GLY A 34 16.86 14.52 3.45
CA GLY A 34 15.65 15.19 2.96
C GLY A 34 14.75 14.29 2.09
N ILE A 35 14.91 12.97 2.14
CA ILE A 35 14.09 12.02 1.37
C ILE A 35 12.87 11.61 2.20
N ARG A 36 11.68 11.82 1.62
CA ARG A 36 10.41 11.44 2.23
C ARG A 36 10.05 10.00 1.87
N ILE A 37 9.60 9.21 2.84
CA ILE A 37 9.09 7.86 2.62
C ILE A 37 7.60 7.85 2.88
N GLU A 38 6.81 7.63 1.84
CA GLU A 38 5.37 7.43 1.95
C GLU A 38 5.01 5.97 1.70
N THR A 39 3.86 5.55 2.21
CA THR A 39 3.31 4.23 1.93
C THR A 39 2.12 4.33 1.00
N ARG A 40 1.95 3.30 0.18
CA ARG A 40 0.72 3.04 -0.58
C ARG A 40 0.32 1.59 -0.32
N ASP A 41 -0.92 1.41 0.11
CA ASP A 41 -1.47 0.10 0.47
C ASP A 41 -2.00 -0.60 -0.77
N ILE A 42 -1.32 -1.67 -1.18
CA ILE A 42 -1.72 -2.53 -2.29
C ILE A 42 -1.98 -3.98 -1.84
N SER A 43 -2.21 -4.17 -0.53
CA SER A 43 -2.66 -5.44 0.02
C SER A 43 -3.97 -5.89 -0.65
N LEU A 44 -4.27 -7.19 -0.59
CA LEU A 44 -5.53 -7.74 -1.08
C LEU A 44 -6.72 -7.05 -0.39
N ALA A 45 -6.69 -6.90 0.93
CA ALA A 45 -7.72 -6.22 1.69
C ALA A 45 -7.90 -4.75 1.27
N GLY A 46 -6.79 -4.00 1.19
CA GLY A 46 -6.83 -2.59 0.78
C GLY A 46 -7.41 -2.40 -0.62
N ARG A 47 -7.05 -3.26 -1.56
CA ARG A 47 -7.60 -3.23 -2.93
C ARG A 47 -9.08 -3.58 -2.99
N ILE A 48 -9.55 -4.54 -2.20
CA ILE A 48 -10.98 -4.85 -2.10
C ILE A 48 -11.75 -3.65 -1.55
N ILE A 49 -11.28 -3.07 -0.43
CA ILE A 49 -11.91 -1.88 0.19
C ILE A 49 -12.00 -0.72 -0.81
N ALA A 50 -10.92 -0.43 -1.53
CA ALA A 50 -10.88 0.67 -2.50
C ALA A 50 -11.92 0.51 -3.62
N VAL A 51 -12.11 -0.72 -4.14
CA VAL A 51 -13.09 -1.01 -5.19
C VAL A 51 -14.54 -0.80 -4.72
N PHE A 52 -14.83 -0.97 -3.43
CA PHE A 52 -16.17 -0.83 -2.85
C PHE A 52 -16.31 0.40 -1.94
N ALA A 53 -15.40 1.37 -2.03
CA ALA A 53 -15.37 2.52 -1.13
C ALA A 53 -16.68 3.32 -1.14
N ASP A 54 -17.40 3.37 -2.26
CA ASP A 54 -18.71 4.01 -2.41
C ASP A 54 -19.80 3.38 -1.52
N ARG A 55 -19.64 2.10 -1.16
CA ARG A 55 -20.57 1.34 -0.31
C ARG A 55 -20.18 1.32 1.16
N LEU A 56 -19.02 1.89 1.50
CA LEU A 56 -18.52 1.91 2.86
C LEU A 56 -18.80 3.26 3.54
N PRO A 57 -18.99 3.27 4.87
CA PRO A 57 -18.93 4.49 5.68
C PRO A 57 -17.62 5.24 5.45
N GLU A 58 -17.66 6.58 5.49
CA GLU A 58 -16.50 7.44 5.25
C GLU A 58 -15.22 7.03 6.03
N PRO A 59 -15.28 6.63 7.32
CA PRO A 59 -14.09 6.21 8.06
C PRO A 59 -13.45 4.90 7.57
N GLN A 60 -14.19 4.06 6.84
CA GLN A 60 -13.71 2.77 6.32
C GLN A 60 -13.21 2.88 4.87
N ARG A 61 -13.38 4.04 4.23
CA ARG A 61 -12.95 4.24 2.84
C ARG A 61 -11.44 4.36 2.78
N ILE A 62 -10.85 3.67 1.81
CA ILE A 62 -9.43 3.77 1.46
C ILE A 62 -9.37 4.18 -0.01
N GLY A 63 -8.43 5.05 -0.36
CA GLY A 63 -8.20 5.46 -1.74
C GLY A 63 -7.65 4.31 -2.60
N ASP A 64 -7.88 4.37 -3.92
CA ASP A 64 -7.31 3.41 -4.86
C ASP A 64 -5.82 3.70 -5.12
N HIS A 65 -5.00 3.26 -4.17
CA HIS A 65 -3.56 3.39 -4.24
C HIS A 65 -2.92 2.62 -5.41
N LEU A 66 -3.58 1.57 -5.93
CA LEU A 66 -3.04 0.84 -7.08
C LEU A 66 -3.19 1.68 -8.36
N ALA A 67 -4.34 2.32 -8.55
CA ALA A 67 -4.53 3.28 -9.64
C ALA A 67 -3.60 4.49 -9.50
N GLU A 68 -3.46 5.06 -8.30
CA GLU A 68 -2.52 6.16 -8.04
C GLU A 68 -1.07 5.79 -8.40
N LEU A 69 -0.62 4.59 -7.99
CA LEU A 69 0.71 4.08 -8.34
C LEU A 69 0.85 3.84 -9.86
N GLY A 70 -0.21 3.39 -10.52
CA GLY A 70 -0.25 3.20 -11.96
C GLY A 70 -0.05 4.50 -12.73
N GLU A 71 -0.65 5.61 -12.28
CA GLU A 71 -0.41 6.93 -12.85
C GLU A 71 0.98 7.47 -12.50
N LEU A 72 1.42 7.32 -11.25
CA LEU A 72 2.76 7.73 -10.82
C LEU A 72 3.84 7.05 -11.66
N ALA A 73 3.72 5.75 -11.95
CA ALA A 73 4.69 4.98 -12.72
C ALA A 73 4.91 5.49 -14.15
N LYS A 74 4.03 6.35 -14.67
CA LYS A 74 4.16 7.00 -15.98
C LYS A 74 4.92 8.32 -15.93
N THR A 75 5.32 8.78 -14.74
CA THR A 75 6.02 10.04 -14.51
C THR A 75 7.52 9.82 -14.29
N ALA A 76 8.34 10.83 -14.55
CA ALA A 76 9.78 10.75 -14.33
C ALA A 76 10.15 10.77 -12.83
N GLU A 77 9.23 11.27 -12.00
CA GLU A 77 9.36 11.39 -10.56
C GLU A 77 9.10 10.07 -9.81
N ALA A 78 8.68 9.02 -10.52
CA ALA A 78 8.34 7.73 -9.94
C ALA A 78 9.55 7.06 -9.26
N ASN A 79 9.46 6.90 -7.94
CA ASN A 79 10.40 6.09 -7.17
C ASN A 79 9.60 5.16 -6.25
N ILE A 80 9.47 3.89 -6.66
CA ILE A 80 8.57 2.92 -6.03
C ILE A 80 9.38 1.69 -5.62
N ILE A 81 9.41 1.39 -4.32
CA ILE A 81 9.91 0.13 -3.78
C ILE A 81 8.73 -0.83 -3.66
N LYS A 82 8.70 -1.82 -4.57
CA LYS A 82 7.64 -2.82 -4.67
C LYS A 82 8.03 -4.12 -3.96
N LEU A 83 7.31 -4.46 -2.90
CA LEU A 83 7.45 -5.72 -2.16
C LEU A 83 6.54 -6.80 -2.76
N PRO A 84 6.83 -8.10 -2.56
CA PRO A 84 5.91 -9.17 -2.97
C PRO A 84 4.50 -8.98 -2.36
N ASN A 85 3.46 -9.30 -3.15
CA ASN A 85 2.05 -9.20 -2.75
C ASN A 85 1.27 -10.41 -3.28
N ILE A 86 0.07 -10.64 -2.74
CA ILE A 86 -0.80 -11.74 -3.15
C ILE A 86 -1.37 -11.48 -4.56
N SER A 87 -1.17 -12.44 -5.47
CA SER A 87 -2.00 -12.63 -6.66
C SER A 87 -3.11 -13.61 -6.30
N ALA A 88 -4.27 -13.07 -5.89
CA ALA A 88 -5.27 -13.82 -5.14
C ALA A 88 -5.92 -14.93 -5.97
N SER A 89 -5.90 -16.14 -5.44
CA SER A 89 -6.81 -17.20 -5.86
C SER A 89 -8.24 -16.92 -5.37
N VAL A 90 -9.23 -17.61 -5.93
CA VAL A 90 -10.64 -17.49 -5.49
C VAL A 90 -10.80 -17.77 -3.98
N PRO A 91 -10.21 -18.83 -3.38
CA PRO A 91 -10.31 -19.06 -1.94
C PRO A 91 -9.75 -17.90 -1.10
N GLN A 92 -8.61 -17.33 -1.50
CA GLN A 92 -8.01 -16.19 -0.80
C GLN A 92 -8.90 -14.96 -0.89
N LEU A 93 -9.45 -14.67 -2.07
CA LEU A 93 -10.38 -13.55 -2.26
C LEU A 93 -11.61 -13.69 -1.35
N VAL A 94 -12.25 -14.86 -1.33
CA VAL A 94 -13.42 -15.11 -0.48
C VAL A 94 -13.06 -15.01 1.00
N SER A 95 -11.93 -15.60 1.41
CA SER A 95 -11.45 -15.53 2.79
C SER A 95 -11.21 -14.09 3.26
N THR A 96 -10.56 -13.26 2.44
CA THR A 96 -10.32 -11.86 2.78
C THR A 96 -11.62 -11.06 2.82
N ILE A 97 -12.58 -11.35 1.94
CA ILE A 97 -13.91 -10.71 1.99
C ILE A 97 -14.62 -11.09 3.30
N SER A 98 -14.60 -12.36 3.69
CA SER A 98 -15.18 -12.80 4.96
C SER A 98 -14.52 -12.13 6.17
N GLU A 99 -13.18 -12.09 6.21
CA GLU A 99 -12.44 -11.41 7.27
C GLU A 99 -12.80 -9.91 7.37
N LEU A 100 -12.94 -9.23 6.22
CA LEU A 100 -13.35 -7.82 6.19
C LEU A 100 -14.78 -7.59 6.68
N GLN A 101 -15.68 -8.54 6.47
CA GLN A 101 -17.07 -8.45 6.94
C GLN A 101 -17.21 -8.70 8.44
N GLU A 102 -16.22 -9.34 9.07
CA GLU A 102 -16.19 -9.66 10.50
C GLU A 102 -15.58 -8.54 11.38
N GLN A 103 -14.99 -7.50 10.77
CA GLN A 103 -14.41 -6.33 11.45
C GLN A 103 -15.43 -5.18 11.62
#